data_AF-A0A5D6USN1-F1
#
_entry.id   AF-A0A5D6USN1-F1
#
_cell.length_a   1.000
_cell.length_b   1.000
_cell.length_c   1.000
_cell.angle_alpha   90.00
_cell.angle_beta   90.00
_cell.angle_gamma   90.00
#
_symmetry.space_group_name_H-M   'P 1'
#
loop_
_entity.id
_entity.type
_entity.pdbx_description
1 polymer ?
#
loop_
_entity_poly.entity_id
_entity_poly.type
_entity_poly.pdbx_seq_one_letter_code
_entity_poly.pdbx_strand_id
1 'polypeptide(L)'
;MLRAIRVTKSNTEEHKLPAAIPAVPAAVALYVASVASRYQNQGLSLAELVAAGEEGWQQAQQHYGAASEQLDRWGAWWVKERILQVLETMLPNEEGTA
;
A
#
# COMPACT_ATOMS: atom_id res chain seq x y z
N MET A 1 50.23 -2.60 2.18
CA MET A 1 48.88 -2.87 1.65
C MET A 1 47.95 -3.13 2.81
N LEU A 2 46.87 -2.35 2.99
CA LEU A 2 45.62 -2.74 3.67
C LEU A 2 44.63 -1.57 3.66
N ARG A 3 43.52 -1.76 2.93
CA ARG A 3 42.28 -0.99 3.01
C ARG A 3 41.33 -1.72 3.95
N ALA A 4 40.64 -0.96 4.80
CA ALA A 4 39.17 -1.01 4.96
C ALA A 4 38.78 -0.23 6.22
N ILE A 5 38.29 1.00 6.05
CA ILE A 5 37.51 1.65 7.09
C ILE A 5 36.11 1.02 7.02
N ARG A 6 35.76 0.29 8.07
CA ARG A 6 34.43 -0.27 8.29
C ARG A 6 33.43 0.89 8.32
N VAL A 7 32.54 0.95 7.33
CA VAL A 7 31.42 1.90 7.32
C VAL A 7 30.51 1.54 8.49
N THR A 8 30.48 2.38 9.53
CA THR A 8 29.44 2.31 10.56
C THR A 8 28.31 3.23 10.14
N LYS A 9 27.30 2.67 9.48
CA LYS A 9 25.97 3.28 9.46
C LYS A 9 24.93 2.20 9.64
N SER A 10 24.42 2.11 10.85
CA SER A 10 23.05 1.71 11.09
C SER A 10 22.60 2.52 12.29
N ASN A 11 22.07 3.71 12.01
CA ASN A 11 21.21 4.42 12.94
C ASN A 11 19.98 3.54 13.12
N THR A 12 20.03 2.63 14.09
CA THR A 12 18.88 1.85 14.50
C THR A 12 17.99 2.79 15.30
N GLU A 13 17.15 3.54 14.59
CA GLU A 13 15.94 4.03 15.21
C GLU A 13 15.09 2.79 15.47
N GLU A 14 15.07 2.34 16.73
CA GLU A 14 14.07 1.39 17.20
C GLU A 14 12.71 2.09 17.15
N HIS A 15 12.15 2.19 15.94
CA HIS A 15 10.77 2.55 15.69
C HIS A 15 9.94 1.39 16.22
N LYS A 16 9.65 1.43 17.53
CA LYS A 16 8.74 0.52 18.20
C LYS A 16 7.45 0.49 17.36
N LEU A 17 7.23 -0.61 16.63
CA LEU A 17 6.00 -0.77 15.85
C LEU A 17 4.84 -0.52 16.83
N PRO A 18 3.88 0.37 16.50
CA PRO A 18 2.68 0.46 17.30
C PRO A 18 2.06 -0.95 17.35
N ALA A 19 1.69 -1.40 18.55
CA ALA A 19 1.13 -2.74 18.79
C ALA A 19 -0.19 -3.00 18.01
N ALA A 20 -0.70 -1.98 17.29
CA ALA A 20 -1.79 -2.05 16.33
C ALA A 20 -1.44 -1.17 15.12
N ILE A 21 -1.73 -1.65 13.92
CA ILE A 21 -1.76 -0.81 12.71
C ILE A 21 -2.84 0.25 12.97
N PRO A 22 -2.52 1.56 12.87
CA PRO A 22 -3.51 2.58 13.13
C PRO A 22 -4.62 2.49 12.09
N ALA A 23 -5.86 2.73 12.53
CA ALA A 23 -6.99 2.85 11.64
C ALA A 23 -6.72 3.91 10.56
N VAL A 24 -7.26 3.70 9.37
CA VAL A 24 -7.15 4.67 8.26
C VAL A 24 -7.82 5.98 8.68
N PRO A 25 -7.10 7.12 8.70
CA PRO A 25 -7.71 8.41 9.02
C PRO A 25 -8.77 8.80 7.98
N ALA A 26 -9.81 9.53 8.38
CA ALA A 26 -10.88 9.93 7.46
C ALA A 26 -10.39 10.68 6.20
N ALA A 27 -9.37 11.56 6.35
CA ALA A 27 -8.77 12.26 5.23
C ALA A 27 -8.09 11.29 4.23
N VAL A 28 -7.47 10.23 4.73
CA VAL A 28 -6.86 9.18 3.91
C VAL A 28 -7.93 8.33 3.24
N ALA A 29 -9.03 8.01 3.92
CA ALA A 29 -10.14 7.26 3.32
C ALA A 29 -10.75 8.01 2.12
N LEU A 30 -10.90 9.34 2.21
CA LEU A 30 -11.34 10.17 1.07
C LEU A 30 -10.33 10.18 -0.07
N TYR A 31 -9.03 10.22 0.27
CA TYR A 31 -7.96 10.11 -0.72
C TYR A 31 -7.99 8.75 -1.43
N VAL A 32 -8.08 7.65 -0.68
CA VAL A 32 -8.18 6.29 -1.21
C VAL A 32 -9.40 6.16 -2.10
N ALA A 33 -10.57 6.67 -1.69
CA ALA A 33 -11.78 6.68 -2.51
C ALA A 33 -11.59 7.45 -3.82
N SER A 34 -10.91 8.59 -3.79
CA SER A 34 -10.56 9.35 -4.99
C SER A 34 -9.68 8.54 -5.95
N VAL A 35 -8.66 7.85 -5.44
CA VAL A 35 -7.80 6.98 -6.25
C VAL A 35 -8.59 5.79 -6.80
N ALA A 36 -9.35 5.08 -5.96
CA ALA A 36 -10.16 3.91 -6.30
C ALA A 36 -11.24 4.23 -7.35
N SER A 37 -11.81 5.43 -7.32
CA SER A 37 -12.83 5.86 -8.29
C SER A 37 -12.35 5.76 -9.75
N ARG A 38 -11.04 5.84 -9.98
CA ARG A 38 -10.41 5.74 -11.31
C ARG A 38 -10.36 4.32 -11.86
N TYR A 39 -10.60 3.32 -11.02
CA TYR A 39 -10.53 1.89 -11.35
C TYR A 39 -11.90 1.22 -11.43
N GLN A 40 -12.99 2.00 -11.34
CA GLN A 40 -14.36 1.50 -11.49
C GLN A 40 -14.61 0.92 -12.89
N ASN A 41 -15.73 0.18 -13.02
CA ASN A 41 -16.18 -0.47 -14.26
C ASN A 41 -15.25 -1.58 -14.78
N GLN A 42 -14.48 -2.21 -13.88
CA GLN A 42 -13.56 -3.32 -14.19
C GLN A 42 -13.95 -4.62 -13.46
N GLY A 43 -15.25 -4.81 -13.20
CA GLY A 43 -15.77 -6.01 -12.52
C GLY A 43 -15.86 -5.91 -10.99
N LEU A 44 -15.35 -4.83 -10.38
CA LEU A 44 -15.47 -4.56 -8.95
C LEU A 44 -16.28 -3.30 -8.66
N SER A 45 -17.03 -3.33 -7.56
CA SER A 45 -17.73 -2.15 -7.04
C SER A 45 -16.75 -1.14 -6.45
N LEU A 46 -17.18 0.12 -6.37
CA LEU A 46 -16.36 1.17 -5.73
C LEU A 46 -16.00 0.81 -4.29
N ALA A 47 -16.90 0.16 -3.54
CA ALA A 47 -16.65 -0.24 -2.17
C ALA A 47 -15.52 -1.28 -2.08
N GLU A 48 -15.49 -2.25 -2.97
CA GLU A 48 -14.42 -3.27 -3.03
C GLU A 48 -13.08 -2.65 -3.44
N LEU A 49 -13.08 -1.71 -4.39
CA LEU A 49 -11.87 -0.98 -4.79
C LEU A 49 -11.34 -0.09 -3.64
N VAL A 50 -12.23 0.53 -2.86
CA VAL A 50 -11.86 1.30 -1.68
C VAL A 50 -11.26 0.39 -0.61
N ALA A 51 -11.89 -0.75 -0.32
CA ALA A 51 -11.38 -1.71 0.65
C ALA A 51 -9.96 -2.21 0.26
N ALA A 52 -9.76 -2.56 -1.01
CA ALA A 52 -8.45 -2.95 -1.53
C ALA A 52 -7.42 -1.81 -1.41
N GLY A 53 -7.82 -0.57 -1.67
CA GLY A 53 -6.96 0.60 -1.49
C GLY A 53 -6.58 0.85 -0.02
N GLU A 54 -7.52 0.67 0.92
CA GLU A 54 -7.26 0.78 2.36
C GLU A 54 -6.28 -0.31 2.83
N GLU A 55 -6.39 -1.54 2.33
CA GLU A 55 -5.41 -2.60 2.56
C GLU A 55 -4.01 -2.18 2.07
N GLY A 56 -3.91 -1.63 0.85
CA GLY A 56 -2.64 -1.14 0.31
C GLY A 56 -2.03 -0.04 1.16
N TRP A 57 -2.84 0.88 1.68
CA TRP A 57 -2.37 1.91 2.61
C TRP A 57 -1.86 1.32 3.93
N GLN A 58 -2.56 0.35 4.50
CA GLN A 58 -2.11 -0.34 5.72
C GLN A 58 -0.80 -1.10 5.51
N GLN A 59 -0.61 -1.73 4.35
CA GLN A 59 0.66 -2.36 3.97
C GLN A 59 1.79 -1.33 3.88
N ALA A 60 1.52 -0.15 3.29
CA ALA A 60 2.49 0.94 3.28
C ALA A 60 2.84 1.43 4.69
N GLN A 61 1.85 1.54 5.59
CA GLN A 61 2.08 1.87 7.00
C GLN A 61 2.91 0.83 7.74
N GLN A 62 2.70 -0.46 7.47
CA GLN A 62 3.53 -1.53 8.02
C GLN A 62 4.98 -1.45 7.52
N HIS A 63 5.17 -1.07 6.25
CA HIS A 63 6.47 -1.03 5.62
C HIS A 63 7.29 0.21 6.03
N TYR A 64 6.69 1.40 6.07
CA TYR A 64 7.40 2.66 6.36
C TYR A 64 7.19 3.18 7.79
N GLY A 65 6.14 2.75 8.48
CA GLY A 65 5.64 3.38 9.70
C GLY A 65 4.58 4.45 9.40
N ALA A 66 3.59 4.58 10.29
CA ALA A 66 2.41 5.43 10.07
C ALA A 66 2.68 6.95 10.05
N ALA A 67 3.82 7.39 10.57
CA ALA A 67 4.22 8.81 10.62
C ALA A 67 5.44 9.11 9.74
N SER A 68 5.81 8.19 8.82
CA SER A 68 6.97 8.36 7.97
C SER A 68 6.68 9.27 6.77
N GLU A 69 7.59 10.19 6.47
CA GLU A 69 7.53 11.00 5.24
C GLU A 69 7.57 10.14 3.96
N GLN A 70 8.07 8.89 4.05
CA GLN A 70 8.05 7.95 2.93
C GLN A 70 6.63 7.42 2.67
N LEU A 71 5.80 7.27 3.71
CA LEU A 71 4.40 6.89 3.56
C LEU A 71 3.64 7.95 2.77
N ASP A 72 3.84 9.24 3.07
CA ASP A 72 3.18 10.32 2.33
C ASP A 72 3.62 10.37 0.86
N ARG A 73 4.89 10.07 0.59
CA ARG A 73 5.44 10.08 -0.78
C ARG A 73 5.01 8.86 -1.60
N TRP A 74 4.95 7.68 -0.99
CA TRP A 74 4.80 6.40 -1.70
C TRP A 74 3.48 5.67 -1.41
N GLY A 75 2.68 6.12 -0.45
CA GLY A 75 1.41 5.48 -0.09
C GLY A 75 0.45 5.40 -1.27
N ALA A 76 0.46 6.42 -2.14
CA ALA A 76 -0.27 6.43 -3.40
C ALA A 76 0.03 5.22 -4.31
N TRP A 77 1.29 4.77 -4.34
CA TRP A 77 1.71 3.64 -5.15
C TRP A 77 1.16 2.34 -4.59
N TRP A 78 1.28 2.12 -3.28
CA TRP A 78 0.74 0.94 -2.60
C TRP A 78 -0.77 0.79 -2.74
N VAL A 79 -1.51 1.90 -2.63
CA VAL A 79 -2.97 1.93 -2.87
C VAL A 79 -3.30 1.45 -4.28
N LYS A 80 -2.61 1.98 -5.30
CA LYS A 80 -2.84 1.60 -6.71
C LYS A 80 -2.45 0.15 -6.97
N GLU A 81 -1.29 -0.27 -6.47
CA GLU A 81 -0.78 -1.63 -6.64
C GLU A 81 -1.77 -2.65 -6.09
N ARG A 82 -2.31 -2.40 -4.89
CA ARG A 82 -3.26 -3.32 -4.28
C ARG A 82 -4.59 -3.37 -5.03
N ILE A 83 -5.09 -2.25 -5.52
CA ILE A 83 -6.27 -2.20 -6.39
C ILE A 83 -6.04 -3.03 -7.67
N LEU A 84 -4.91 -2.84 -8.33
CA LEU A 84 -4.56 -3.58 -9.56
C LEU A 84 -4.46 -5.08 -9.30
N GLN A 85 -3.85 -5.49 -8.19
CA GLN A 85 -3.71 -6.90 -7.84
C GLN A 85 -5.06 -7.58 -7.61
N VAL A 86 -6.02 -6.91 -6.96
CA VAL A 86 -7.37 -7.47 -6.77
C VAL A 86 -8.12 -7.56 -8.10
N LEU A 87 -7.99 -6.57 -8.98
CA LEU A 87 -8.57 -6.62 -10.31
C LEU A 87 -8.00 -7.79 -11.14
N GLU A 88 -6.69 -7.98 -11.14
CA GLU A 88 -6.03 -9.09 -11.83
C GLU A 88 -6.46 -10.45 -11.26
N THR A 89 -6.58 -10.55 -9.93
CA THR A 89 -7.03 -11.77 -9.24
C THR A 89 -8.49 -12.11 -9.53
N MET A 90 -9.32 -11.13 -9.88
CA MET A 90 -10.74 -11.30 -10.23
C MET A 90 -10.99 -11.47 -11.72
N LEU A 91 -9.93 -11.37 -12.55
CA LEU A 91 -9.93 -11.64 -13.99
C LEU A 91 -9.39 -13.05 -14.41
N PRO A 92 -9.47 -14.15 -13.63
CA PRO A 92 -9.05 -15.44 -14.12
C PRO A 92 -10.18 -16.11 -14.91
N ASN A 93 -9.98 -16.21 -16.23
CA ASN A 93 -10.59 -17.15 -17.17
C ASN A 93 -11.97 -16.81 -17.77
N GLU A 94 -11.97 -15.92 -18.77
CA GLU A 94 -12.94 -15.97 -19.90
C GLU A 94 -12.25 -16.57 -21.15
N GLU A 95 -11.29 -17.49 -20.99
CA GLU A 95 -10.63 -18.18 -22.10
C GLU A 95 -10.44 -19.65 -21.72
N GLY A 96 -11.35 -20.53 -22.16
CA GLY A 96 -11.12 -21.98 -22.11
C GLY A 96 -12.25 -22.87 -21.61
N THR A 97 -13.49 -22.68 -22.09
CA THR A 97 -14.41 -23.83 -22.29
C THR A 97 -15.15 -23.64 -23.61
N ALA A 98 -14.63 -24.28 -24.66
CA ALA A 98 -15.33 -24.57 -25.90
C ALA A 98 -15.12 -26.05 -26.23
#